data_AF-A0A1H0U7J9-F1
#
_entry.id   AF-A0A1H0U7J9-F1
#
_cell.length_a   1.000
_cell.length_b   1.000
_cell.length_c   1.000
_cell.angle_alpha   90.00
_cell.angle_beta   90.00
_cell.angle_gamma   90.00
#
_symmetry.space_group_name_H-M   'P 1'
#
loop_
_entity.id
_entity.type
_entity.pdbx_description
1 polymer ?
#
loop_
_entity_poly.entity_id
_entity_poly.type
_entity_poly.pdbx_seq_one_letter_code
_entity_poly.pdbx_strand_id
1 'polypeptide(L)'
;MIREDKAMSQTQDRPVSKQSARQLARRAALGAQSKMREQRVQREKRLSARGIEVMVALGERDEMVRRCEQRAGEALHQMTAVEGLGLDEAIQWCGQGLSRREAARLCALARDEVSSSRTASDASAD
;
A
#
# COMPACT_ATOMS: atom_id res chain seq x y z
N MET A 1 33.63 48.19 72.88
CA MET A 1 32.71 49.27 72.48
C MET A 1 32.11 48.90 71.15
N ILE A 2 30.80 48.67 71.17
CA ILE A 2 29.95 48.15 70.09
C ILE A 2 29.79 49.20 68.98
N ARG A 3 29.72 48.76 67.72
CA ARG A 3 28.74 49.22 66.73
C ARG A 3 28.61 48.18 65.61
N GLU A 4 27.54 47.42 65.71
CA GLU A 4 26.91 46.71 64.60
C GLU A 4 26.34 47.74 63.61
N ASP A 5 26.43 47.45 62.31
CA ASP A 5 25.41 47.80 61.31
C ASP A 5 25.73 46.98 60.04
N LYS A 6 25.12 45.81 59.89
CA LYS A 6 23.83 45.62 59.21
C LYS A 6 23.87 46.06 57.75
N ALA A 7 24.28 45.15 56.88
CA ALA A 7 23.80 45.09 55.50
C ALA A 7 23.53 43.63 55.11
N MET A 8 22.55 43.06 55.82
CA MET A 8 21.78 41.92 55.34
C MET A 8 21.14 42.28 54.00
N SER A 9 21.26 41.35 53.07
CA SER A 9 20.17 40.92 52.20
C SER A 9 19.54 42.00 51.31
N GLN A 10 20.15 42.20 50.15
CA GLN A 10 19.37 42.37 48.93
C GLN A 10 19.74 41.27 47.93
N THR A 11 19.39 40.03 48.27
CA THR A 11 19.04 39.06 47.23
C THR A 11 17.80 39.63 46.58
N GLN A 12 18.01 40.42 45.53
CA GLN A 12 16.95 41.02 44.76
C GLN A 12 16.21 39.88 44.06
N ASP A 13 15.21 39.33 44.73
CA ASP A 13 14.15 38.53 44.13
C ASP A 13 13.32 39.47 43.25
N ARG A 14 13.94 39.94 42.16
CA ARG A 14 13.22 40.55 41.05
C ARG A 14 12.24 39.48 40.64
N PRO A 15 10.91 39.71 40.72
CA PRO A 15 9.97 38.72 40.25
C PRO A 15 10.40 38.41 38.83
N VAL A 16 10.81 37.18 38.56
CA VAL A 16 11.14 36.66 37.22
C VAL A 16 10.04 37.22 36.33
N SER A 17 10.36 38.26 35.55
CA SER A 17 9.35 39.22 35.13
C SER A 17 8.24 38.45 34.44
N LYS A 18 6.95 38.74 34.67
CA LYS A 18 5.85 37.97 34.05
C LYS A 18 6.04 37.80 32.53
N GLN A 19 6.77 38.72 31.89
CA GLN A 19 7.28 38.66 30.53
C GLN A 19 8.23 37.48 30.26
N SER A 20 9.18 37.17 31.14
CA SER A 20 10.09 36.01 31.02
C SER A 20 9.39 34.66 31.22
N ALA A 21 8.44 34.54 32.15
CA ALA A 21 7.62 33.34 32.31
C ALA A 21 6.75 33.07 31.06
N ARG A 22 6.14 34.13 30.50
CA ARG A 22 5.37 34.05 29.25
C ARG A 22 6.24 33.63 28.06
N GLN A 23 7.46 34.16 27.94
CA GLN A 23 8.39 33.80 26.86
C GLN A 23 8.85 32.34 26.97
N LEU A 24 9.15 31.86 28.19
CA LEU A 24 9.50 30.46 28.43
C LEU A 24 8.34 29.53 28.05
N ALA A 25 7.12 29.85 28.52
CA ALA A 25 5.92 29.10 28.17
C ALA A 25 5.66 29.08 26.65
N ARG A 26 5.84 30.21 25.96
CA ARG A 26 5.71 30.29 24.50
C ARG A 26 6.74 29.40 23.79
N ARG A 27 8.01 29.43 24.21
CA ARG A 27 9.05 28.59 23.62
C ARG A 27 8.75 27.11 23.83
N ALA A 28 8.32 26.72 25.03
CA ALA A 28 7.92 25.35 25.33
C ALA A 28 6.73 24.90 24.47
N ALA A 29 5.69 25.74 24.36
CA ALA A 29 4.53 25.45 23.52
C ALA A 29 4.89 25.31 22.04
N LEU A 30 5.73 26.19 21.50
CA LEU A 30 6.22 26.09 20.12
C LEU A 30 7.03 24.81 19.90
N GLY A 31 7.94 24.46 20.81
CA GLY A 31 8.71 23.22 20.73
C GLY A 31 7.84 21.97 20.77
N ALA A 32 6.81 21.94 21.63
CA ALA A 32 5.84 20.85 21.67
C ALA A 32 5.04 20.74 20.36
N GLN A 33 4.59 21.88 19.81
CA GLN A 33 3.87 21.89 18.53
C GLN A 33 4.75 21.42 17.36
N SER A 34 6.01 21.83 17.29
CA SER A 34 6.94 21.36 16.24
C SER A 34 7.12 19.85 16.30
N LYS A 35 7.38 19.29 17.49
CA LYS A 35 7.50 17.83 17.69
C LYS A 35 6.23 17.09 17.26
N MET A 36 5.05 17.60 17.64
CA MET A 36 3.78 17.00 17.24
C MET A 36 3.57 17.02 15.73
N ARG A 37 3.94 18.12 15.05
CA ARG A 37 3.86 18.22 13.58
C ARG A 37 4.81 17.25 12.92
N GLU A 38 6.05 17.17 13.36
CA GLU A 38 7.05 16.22 12.86
C GLU A 38 6.56 14.77 13.01
N GLN A 39 6.05 14.40 14.19
CA GLN A 39 5.51 13.06 14.43
C GLN A 39 4.33 12.74 13.49
N ARG A 40 3.43 13.70 13.25
CA ARG A 40 2.32 13.53 12.30
C ARG A 40 2.82 13.32 10.88
N VAL A 41 3.75 14.14 10.42
CA VAL A 41 4.36 14.01 9.08
C VAL A 41 5.05 12.65 8.94
N GLN A 42 5.80 12.21 9.95
CA GLN A 42 6.46 10.91 9.90
C GLN A 42 5.46 9.75 9.92
N ARG A 43 4.37 9.87 10.69
CA ARG A 43 3.29 8.88 10.68
C ARG A 43 2.62 8.81 9.31
N GLU A 44 2.30 9.95 8.71
CA GLU A 44 1.70 10.05 7.38
C GLU A 44 2.60 9.45 6.31
N LYS A 45 3.90 9.76 6.32
CA LYS A 45 4.89 9.14 5.41
C LYS A 45 4.90 7.62 5.53
N ARG A 46 4.94 7.08 6.74
CA ARG A 46 4.91 5.62 6.97
C ARG A 46 3.61 4.99 6.49
N LEU A 47 2.47 5.65 6.72
CA LEU A 47 1.17 5.14 6.27
C LEU A 47 1.04 5.18 4.75
N SER A 48 1.51 6.26 4.11
CA SER A 48 1.53 6.39 2.65
C SER A 48 2.39 5.29 2.01
N ALA A 49 3.61 5.07 2.52
CA ALA A 49 4.48 4.00 2.04
C ALA A 49 3.82 2.61 2.18
N ARG A 50 3.23 2.31 3.33
CA ARG A 50 2.49 1.05 3.54
C ARG A 50 1.28 0.90 2.61
N GLY A 51 0.58 2.00 2.33
CA GLY A 51 -0.54 2.00 1.38
C GLY A 51 -0.08 1.61 -0.03
N ILE A 52 1.07 2.15 -0.47
CA ILE A 52 1.69 1.78 -1.75
C ILE A 52 2.08 0.30 -1.75
N GLU A 53 2.76 -0.18 -0.71
CA GLU A 53 3.14 -1.60 -0.58
C GLU A 53 1.93 -2.55 -0.69
N VAL A 54 0.82 -2.22 -0.03
CA VAL A 54 -0.43 -3.01 -0.12
C VAL A 54 -0.94 -3.05 -1.56
N MET A 55 -1.00 -1.91 -2.25
CA MET A 55 -1.52 -1.88 -3.62
C MET A 55 -0.61 -2.60 -4.62
N VAL A 56 0.71 -2.52 -4.45
CA VAL A 56 1.68 -3.27 -5.26
C VAL A 56 1.48 -4.77 -5.06
N ALA A 57 1.41 -5.24 -3.82
CA ALA A 57 1.22 -6.67 -3.53
C ALA A 57 -0.11 -7.21 -4.09
N LEU A 58 -1.19 -6.41 -4.04
CA LEU A 58 -2.47 -6.78 -4.66
C LEU A 58 -2.36 -6.85 -6.19
N GLY A 59 -1.67 -5.88 -6.82
CA GLY A 59 -1.42 -5.89 -8.26
C GLY A 59 -0.60 -7.10 -8.71
N GLU A 60 0.47 -7.44 -8.00
CA GLU A 60 1.29 -8.63 -8.25
C GLU A 60 0.49 -9.93 -8.12
N ARG A 61 -0.36 -10.02 -7.08
CA ARG A 61 -1.27 -11.16 -6.90
C ARG A 61 -2.22 -11.28 -8.08
N ASP A 62 -2.88 -10.19 -8.47
CA ASP A 62 -3.89 -10.20 -9.52
C ASP A 62 -3.26 -10.53 -10.88
N GLU A 63 -2.02 -10.09 -11.11
CA GLU A 63 -1.20 -10.49 -12.26
C GLU A 63 -0.91 -12.00 -12.26
N MET A 64 -0.49 -12.55 -11.12
CA MET A 64 -0.23 -13.98 -10.98
C MET A 64 -1.50 -14.80 -11.22
N VAL A 65 -2.62 -14.37 -10.65
CA VAL A 65 -3.95 -14.99 -10.88
C VAL A 65 -4.28 -14.99 -12.36
N ARG A 66 -4.13 -13.85 -13.06
CA ARG A 66 -4.40 -13.76 -14.50
C ARG A 66 -3.57 -14.74 -15.31
N ARG A 67 -2.26 -14.84 -15.03
CA ARG A 67 -1.37 -15.80 -15.73
C ARG A 67 -1.77 -17.25 -15.46
N CYS A 68 -2.16 -17.58 -14.23
CA CYS A 68 -2.66 -18.91 -13.90
C CYS A 68 -3.98 -19.21 -14.62
N GLU A 69 -4.92 -18.27 -14.65
CA GLU A 69 -6.20 -18.41 -15.37
C GLU A 69 -5.98 -18.59 -16.87
N GLN A 70 -5.08 -17.81 -17.47
CA GLN A 70 -4.75 -17.94 -18.88
C GLN A 70 -4.19 -19.32 -19.20
N ARG A 71 -3.18 -19.79 -18.45
CA ARG A 71 -2.60 -21.12 -18.65
C ARG A 71 -3.63 -22.24 -18.48
N ALA A 72 -4.55 -22.10 -17.53
CA ALA A 72 -5.65 -23.05 -17.35
C ALA A 72 -6.62 -23.04 -18.54
N GLY A 73 -6.97 -21.85 -19.04
CA GLY A 73 -7.80 -21.67 -20.23
C GLY A 73 -7.16 -22.24 -21.49
N GLU A 74 -5.85 -22.03 -21.68
CA GLU A 74 -5.08 -22.59 -22.80
C GLU A 74 -5.08 -24.13 -22.75
N ALA A 75 -4.88 -24.72 -21.57
CA ALA A 75 -4.95 -26.18 -21.41
C ALA A 75 -6.34 -26.73 -21.74
N LEU A 76 -7.42 -26.09 -21.23
CA LEU A 76 -8.80 -26.47 -21.57
C LEU A 76 -9.09 -26.29 -23.07
N HIS A 77 -8.52 -25.25 -23.69
CA HIS A 77 -8.66 -25.03 -25.12
C HIS A 77 -7.95 -26.13 -25.93
N GLN A 78 -6.76 -26.56 -25.53
CA GLN A 78 -6.06 -27.69 -26.16
C GLN A 78 -6.89 -28.98 -26.05
N MET A 79 -7.42 -29.29 -24.87
CA MET A 79 -8.29 -30.47 -24.67
C MET A 79 -9.54 -30.45 -25.57
N THR A 80 -10.16 -29.27 -25.75
CA THR A 80 -11.42 -29.17 -26.52
C THR A 80 -11.21 -29.01 -28.02
N ALA A 81 -10.21 -28.22 -28.44
CA ALA A 81 -10.01 -27.87 -29.86
C ALA A 81 -8.99 -28.76 -30.57
N VAL A 82 -8.00 -29.30 -29.85
CA VAL A 82 -6.97 -30.17 -30.44
C VAL A 82 -7.31 -31.64 -30.23
N GLU A 83 -7.62 -32.03 -28.98
CA GLU A 83 -7.98 -33.41 -28.64
C GLU A 83 -9.45 -33.73 -28.92
N GLY A 84 -10.26 -32.71 -29.26
CA GLY A 84 -11.65 -32.87 -29.68
C GLY A 84 -12.65 -33.21 -28.57
N LEU A 85 -12.27 -33.07 -27.30
CA LEU A 85 -13.15 -33.38 -26.18
C LEU A 85 -14.31 -32.37 -26.06
N GLY A 86 -15.47 -32.85 -25.64
CA GLY A 86 -16.54 -31.96 -25.16
C GLY A 86 -16.13 -31.25 -23.87
N LEU A 87 -16.69 -30.06 -23.59
CA LEU A 87 -16.34 -29.29 -22.40
C LEU A 87 -16.60 -30.07 -21.09
N ASP A 88 -17.71 -30.80 -21.02
CA ASP A 88 -18.07 -31.58 -19.82
C ASP A 88 -17.14 -32.80 -19.62
N GLU A 89 -16.65 -33.40 -20.71
CA GLU A 89 -15.64 -34.47 -20.67
C GLU A 89 -14.26 -33.91 -20.24
N ALA A 90 -13.87 -32.75 -20.77
CA ALA A 90 -12.65 -32.08 -20.33
C ALA A 90 -12.68 -31.75 -18.84
N ILE A 91 -13.83 -31.29 -18.31
CA ILE A 91 -14.02 -31.05 -16.87
C ILE A 91 -13.86 -32.33 -16.06
N GLN A 92 -14.37 -33.46 -16.54
CA GLN A 92 -14.23 -34.75 -15.87
C GLN A 92 -12.75 -35.14 -15.70
N TRP A 93 -11.92 -34.88 -16.71
CA TRP A 93 -10.47 -35.11 -16.64
C TRP A 93 -9.75 -34.17 -15.67
N CYS A 94 -10.25 -32.95 -15.46
CA CYS A 94 -9.72 -32.02 -14.46
C CYS A 94 -10.03 -32.43 -13.01
N GLY A 95 -10.97 -33.36 -12.79
CA GLY A 95 -11.37 -33.82 -11.47
C GLY A 95 -12.34 -32.88 -10.76
N GLN A 96 -12.35 -32.93 -9.42
CA GLN A 96 -13.28 -32.14 -8.62
C GLN A 96 -12.79 -30.70 -8.45
N GLY A 97 -13.71 -29.74 -8.46
CA GLY A 97 -13.43 -28.32 -8.17
C GLY A 97 -13.56 -27.36 -9.34
N LEU A 98 -13.66 -27.86 -10.59
CA LEU A 98 -13.90 -27.03 -11.77
C LEU A 98 -15.38 -27.06 -12.17
N SER A 99 -16.06 -25.93 -12.02
CA SER A 99 -17.46 -25.83 -12.49
C SER A 99 -17.54 -25.60 -14.00
N ARG A 100 -18.65 -26.00 -14.62
CA ARG A 100 -18.90 -25.74 -16.06
C ARG A 100 -18.83 -24.26 -16.41
N ARG A 101 -19.35 -23.40 -15.53
CA ARG A 101 -19.30 -21.94 -15.70
C ARG A 101 -17.86 -21.42 -15.68
N GLU A 102 -17.05 -21.92 -14.77
CA GLU A 102 -15.65 -21.52 -14.64
C GLU A 102 -14.82 -22.01 -15.82
N ALA A 103 -14.99 -23.27 -16.24
CA ALA A 103 -14.33 -23.82 -17.42
C ALA A 103 -14.66 -23.00 -18.68
N ALA A 104 -15.94 -22.64 -18.87
CA ALA A 104 -16.35 -21.79 -19.98
C ALA A 104 -15.70 -20.38 -19.92
N ARG A 105 -15.59 -19.78 -18.71
CA ARG A 105 -14.90 -18.49 -18.52
C ARG A 105 -13.42 -18.59 -18.87
N LEU A 106 -12.72 -19.63 -18.40
CA LEU A 106 -11.30 -19.85 -18.69
C LEU A 106 -11.03 -20.03 -20.19
N CYS A 107 -11.87 -20.81 -20.87
CA CYS A 107 -11.80 -20.96 -22.32
C CYS A 107 -12.00 -19.63 -23.07
N ALA A 108 -12.90 -18.75 -22.60
CA ALA A 108 -13.11 -17.44 -23.19
C ALA A 108 -11.87 -16.54 -23.00
N LEU A 109 -11.28 -16.52 -21.79
CA LEU A 109 -10.08 -15.74 -21.50
C LEU A 109 -8.90 -16.10 -22.40
N ALA A 110 -8.69 -17.39 -22.66
CA ALA A 110 -7.62 -17.84 -23.57
C ALA A 110 -7.84 -17.36 -25.02
N ARG A 111 -9.10 -17.26 -25.48
CA ARG A 111 -9.42 -16.79 -26.82
C ARG A 111 -9.21 -15.27 -26.96
N ASP A 112 -9.61 -14.51 -25.95
CA ASP A 112 -9.48 -13.05 -25.94
C ASP A 112 -8.01 -12.60 -25.93
N GLU A 113 -7.15 -13.33 -25.23
CA GLU A 113 -5.70 -13.08 -25.21
C GLU A 113 -5.03 -13.43 -26.54
N VAL A 114 -5.43 -14.54 -27.17
CA VAL A 114 -4.98 -14.89 -28.54
C VAL A 114 -5.42 -13.82 -29.54
N SER A 115 -6.59 -13.20 -29.36
CA SER A 115 -7.03 -12.09 -30.20
C SER A 115 -6.20 -10.83 -29.97
N SER A 116 -5.89 -10.52 -28.72
CA SER A 116 -5.13 -9.31 -28.33
C SER A 116 -3.66 -9.39 -28.75
N SER A 117 -3.03 -10.57 -28.61
CA SER A 117 -1.66 -10.83 -29.07
C SER A 117 -1.50 -10.74 -30.59
N ARG A 118 -2.46 -11.28 -31.37
CA ARG A 118 -2.45 -11.18 -32.85
C ARG A 118 -2.54 -9.72 -33.34
N THR A 119 -3.38 -8.90 -32.73
CA THR A 119 -3.51 -7.49 -33.10
C THR A 119 -2.25 -6.67 -32.78
N ALA A 120 -1.48 -7.03 -31.75
CA ALA A 120 -0.23 -6.35 -31.40
C ALA A 120 0.92 -6.72 -32.36
N SER A 121 0.96 -7.96 -32.86
CA SER A 121 1.95 -8.39 -33.85
C SER A 121 1.71 -7.80 -35.24
N ASP A 122 0.45 -7.63 -35.65
CA ASP A 122 0.13 -7.06 -36.97
C ASP A 122 0.37 -5.54 -37.02
N ALA A 123 0.22 -4.82 -35.90
CA ALA A 123 0.46 -3.38 -35.81
C ALA A 123 1.95 -2.98 -35.77
N SER A 124 2.87 -3.94 -35.65
CA SER A 124 4.32 -3.69 -35.60
C SER A 124 5.03 -3.94 -36.94
N ALA A 125 4.26 -4.19 -38.02
CA ALA A 125 4.77 -4.55 -39.35
C ALA A 125 4.62 -3.42 -40.41
N ASP A 126 4.19 -2.22 -40.01
CA ASP A 126 4.15 -0.98 -40.82
C ASP A 126 5.14 0.07 -40.27
#